data_AF-A0A3B9PV89-F1
#
_entry.id   AF-A0A3B9PV89-F1
#
_cell.length_a   1.000
_cell.length_b   1.000
_cell.length_c   1.000
_cell.angle_alpha   90.00
_cell.angle_beta   90.00
_cell.angle_gamma   90.00
#
_symmetry.space_group_name_H-M   'P 1'
#
loop_
_entity.id
_entity.type
_entity.pdbx_description
1 polymer ?
#
loop_
_entity_poly.entity_id
_entity_poly.type
_entity_poly.pdbx_seq_one_letter_code
_entity_poly.pdbx_strand_id
1 'polypeptide(L)' 'EEVFYYLCPVCGNIEKAVPERCSICGAKGDRFIKY' A
#
# COMPACT_ATOMS: atom_id res chain seq x y z
N GLU A 1 -5.48 -8.40 -17.85
CA GLU A 1 -6.03 -8.01 -16.54
C GLU A 1 -5.30 -6.75 -16.09
N GLU A 2 -6.01 -5.71 -15.67
CA GLU A 2 -5.36 -4.51 -15.13
C GLU A 2 -4.84 -4.83 -13.73
N VAL A 3 -3.52 -4.74 -13.55
CA VAL A 3 -2.88 -4.94 -12.24
C VAL A 3 -2.73 -3.57 -11.59
N PHE A 4 -3.48 -3.36 -10.52
CA PHE A 4 -3.35 -2.16 -9.70
C PHE A 4 -2.27 -2.35 -8.65
N TYR A 5 -1.50 -1.29 -8.41
CA TYR A 5 -0.51 -1.26 -7.36
C TYR A 5 -0.85 -0.20 -6.32
N TYR A 6 -0.52 -0.48 -5.07
CA TYR A 6 -0.77 0.41 -3.95
C TYR A 6 0.55 0.73 -3.27
N LEU A 7 0.91 2.02 -3.26
CA LEU A 7 2.14 2.52 -2.67
C LEU A 7 1.90 3.02 -1.24
N CYS A 8 2.68 2.54 -0.27
CA CYS A 8 2.75 3.11 1.06
C CYS A 8 3.53 4.44 1.00
N PRO A 9 2.91 5.59 1.32
CA PRO A 9 3.58 6.89 1.22
C PRO A 9 4.63 7.13 2.32
N VAL A 10 4.69 6.25 3.32
CA VAL A 10 5.61 6.40 4.46
C VAL A 10 6.95 5.73 4.19
N CYS A 11 6.94 4.51 3.66
CA CYS A 11 8.16 3.70 3.49
C CYS A 11 8.37 3.16 2.07
N GLY A 12 7.45 3.43 1.14
CA GLY A 12 7.56 2.98 -0.24
C GLY A 12 7.21 1.51 -0.52
N ASN A 13 6.59 0.81 0.44
CA ASN A 13 6.08 -0.56 0.20
C ASN A 13 5.06 -0.57 -0.96
N ILE A 14 5.13 -1.55 -1.86
CA ILE A 14 4.20 -1.70 -2.99
C ILE A 14 3.42 -3.01 -2.83
N GLU A 15 2.09 -2.92 -2.84
CA GLU A 15 1.19 -4.06 -2.66
C GLU A 15 0.20 -4.17 -3.83
N LYS A 16 -0.32 -5.38 -4.07
CA LYS A 16 -1.38 -5.61 -5.09
C LYS A 16 -2.80 -5.44 -4.53
N ALA A 17 -2.93 -5.31 -3.20
CA ALA A 17 -4.17 -5.03 -2.49
C ALA A 17 -3.87 -4.10 -1.30
N VAL A 18 -4.85 -3.31 -0.86
CA VAL A 18 -4.69 -2.43 0.31
C VAL A 18 -4.73 -3.27 1.59
N PRO A 19 -3.64 -3.35 2.39
CA PRO A 19 -3.67 -4.07 3.66
C PRO A 19 -4.35 -3.22 4.75
N GLU A 20 -4.68 -3.79 5.91
CA GLU A 20 -5.14 -2.99 7.07
C GLU A 20 -4.01 -2.09 7.61
N ARG A 21 -2.78 -2.61 7.63
CA ARG A 21 -1.56 -1.90 8.00
C ARG A 21 -0.39 -2.32 7.12
N CYS A 22 0.53 -1.41 6.86
CA CYS A 22 1.77 -1.71 6.17
C CYS A 22 2.61 -2.68 7.02
N SER A 23 3.01 -3.81 6.44
CA SER A 23 3.86 -4.84 7.06
C SER A 23 5.27 -4.34 7.41
N ILE A 24 5.73 -3.27 6.73
CA ILE A 24 7.07 -2.70 6.92
C ILE A 24 7.09 -1.64 8.04
N CYS A 25 6.16 -0.68 8.01
CA CYS A 25 6.19 0.49 8.91
C CYS A 25 4.97 0.64 9.83
N GLY A 26 3.96 -0.23 9.72
CA GLY A 26 2.75 -0.21 10.55
C GLY A 26 1.75 0.91 10.24
N ALA A 27 2.01 1.74 9.23
CA ALA A 27 1.07 2.77 8.76
C ALA A 27 -0.29 2.16 8.38
N LYS A 28 -1.38 2.88 8.66
CA LYS A 28 -2.74 2.44 8.30
C LYS A 28 -2.89 2.30 6.78
N GLY A 29 -3.64 1.29 6.36
CA GLY A 29 -3.94 0.95 4.96
C GLY A 29 -4.63 2.06 4.17
N ASP A 30 -5.47 2.85 4.85
CA ASP A 30 -6.18 4.01 4.29
C ASP A 30 -5.25 5.10 3.72
N ARG A 31 -3.94 5.03 4.00
CA ARG A 31 -2.92 5.93 3.46
C ARG A 31 -2.33 5.45 2.13
N PHE A 32 -2.59 4.22 1.69
CA PHE A 32 -1.98 3.70 0.46
C PHE A 32 -2.54 4.40 -0.79
N ILE A 33 -1.66 4.73 -1.74
CA ILE A 33 -1.99 5.44 -2.97
C ILE A 33 -2.07 4.44 -4.13
N LYS A 34 -3.19 4.43 -4.86
CA LYS A 34 -3.40 3.56 -6.02
C LYS A 34 -2.66 4.10 -7.27
N TYR A 35 -1.96 3.21 -7.96
CA TYR A 35 -1.33 3.38 -9.26
C TYR A 35 -1.80 2.31 -10.25
#